data_AF-X8DB20-F1
#
_entry.id   AF-X8DB20-F1
#
_cell.length_a   1.000
_cell.length_b   1.000
_cell.length_c   1.000
_cell.angle_alpha   90.00
_cell.angle_beta   90.00
_cell.angle_gamma   90.00
#
_symmetry.space_group_name_H-M   'P 1'
#
loop_
_entity.id
_entity.type
_entity.pdbx_description
1 polymer ?
#
loop_
_entity_poly.entity_id
_entity_poly.type
_entity_poly.pdbx_seq_one_letter_code
_entity_poly.pdbx_strand_id
1 'polypeptide(L)'
;MLYECLTAQHPFPGDSMERQLTAHLMSPPPQPSITNPAVPAGLDMVIAKGMAKNPAERYGTAVDLARAARDALAAPAAHPAGLFVPAGNRPPDAATAAGENDLGSGAKALGWAAARGDAAAAAAVVAPEGRRDLGRRPARRRGDCRSGHHASSASRIPQSDQTTLPFTGLSNPDGVTVDNGGTVYVADTLNNRILSLPAGSTAPAVLPFNGLKNPTGVTADNSGTVYVTDSGNKRVVVLPAGSTSQTELPFSDLGNPTGVTVDSSRTVYVTDTTKNRVVALPAGSNRQSELPFAGLNNPTGVVVNGSGTVYVADGGNDRVLALPQGSTMQTVLPFDGLSEPGGVTVDGQGAVYVTDSANNRALKLPVGSTTQVKLPFVGLDYPWGWRSTTSAPSTSPAQQRGGDAAANVALRTRRQHRKPGIREQFDQLPIRIADHRRLLGHGLGDHRSAEAVDRLQYRAEIGHR
;
A
#
# COMPACT_ATOMS: atom_id res chain seq x y z
N MET A 1 29.70 20.77 -1.52
CA MET A 1 29.77 19.83 -0.39
C MET A 1 29.65 18.38 -0.85
N LEU A 2 28.49 17.70 -0.78
CA LEU A 2 28.44 16.23 -0.85
C LEU A 2 29.08 15.62 -2.12
N TYR A 3 28.84 16.18 -3.31
CA TYR A 3 29.51 15.73 -4.54
C TYR A 3 31.04 15.84 -4.46
N GLU A 4 31.57 16.97 -4.00
CA GLU A 4 33.02 17.20 -3.83
C GLU A 4 33.64 16.23 -2.83
N CYS A 5 32.90 15.85 -1.77
CA CYS A 5 33.34 14.83 -0.82
C CYS A 5 33.41 13.41 -1.43
N LEU A 6 32.70 13.15 -2.52
CA LEU A 6 32.66 11.84 -3.22
C LEU A 6 33.62 11.76 -4.42
N THR A 7 33.93 12.90 -5.05
CA THR A 7 34.72 12.97 -6.31
C THR A 7 36.04 13.72 -6.19
N ALA A 8 36.27 14.44 -5.09
CA ALA A 8 37.33 15.44 -4.93
C ALA A 8 37.33 16.57 -5.99
N GLN A 9 36.20 16.79 -6.69
CA GLN A 9 36.06 17.78 -7.76
C GLN A 9 34.81 18.64 -7.56
N HIS A 10 34.84 19.89 -8.04
CA HIS A 10 33.66 20.76 -8.06
C HIS A 10 32.59 20.24 -9.02
N PRO A 11 31.29 20.42 -8.74
CA PRO A 11 30.20 19.85 -9.56
C PRO A 11 30.14 20.41 -10.99
N PHE A 12 30.55 21.67 -11.15
CA PHE A 12 30.53 22.38 -12.43
C PHE A 12 31.88 23.09 -12.62
N PRO A 13 32.93 22.39 -13.10
CA PRO A 13 34.22 23.00 -13.37
C PRO A 13 34.12 24.01 -14.51
N GLY A 14 34.91 25.08 -14.44
CA GLY A 14 34.97 26.10 -15.48
C GLY A 14 35.86 27.27 -15.08
N ASP A 15 36.51 27.87 -16.07
CA ASP A 15 37.63 28.80 -15.88
C ASP A 15 37.19 30.26 -15.61
N SER A 16 35.87 30.52 -15.60
CA SER A 16 35.30 31.83 -15.27
C SER A 16 34.01 31.70 -14.44
N MET A 17 33.78 32.68 -13.58
CA MET A 17 32.60 32.77 -12.69
C MET A 17 31.29 32.68 -13.48
N GLU A 18 31.19 33.35 -14.61
CA GLU A 18 29.99 33.41 -15.47
C GLU A 18 29.64 32.03 -16.04
N ARG A 19 30.64 31.25 -16.44
CA ARG A 19 30.44 29.87 -16.93
C ARG A 19 29.98 28.96 -15.79
N GLN A 20 30.56 29.10 -14.60
CA GLN A 20 30.15 28.32 -13.42
C GLN A 20 28.72 28.65 -12.96
N LEU A 21 28.33 29.93 -12.97
CA LEU A 21 26.97 30.39 -12.67
C LEU A 21 25.96 29.87 -13.71
N THR A 22 26.28 29.99 -15.00
CA THR A 22 25.44 29.46 -16.09
C THR A 22 25.24 27.95 -15.95
N ALA A 23 26.30 27.19 -15.62
CA ALA A 23 26.18 25.76 -15.37
C ALA A 23 25.35 25.43 -14.11
N HIS A 24 25.51 26.19 -13.03
CA HIS A 24 24.69 26.06 -11.82
C HIS A 24 23.20 26.28 -12.08
N LEU A 25 22.82 27.08 -13.07
CA LEU A 25 21.42 27.29 -13.47
C LEU A 25 20.95 26.28 -14.52
N MET A 26 21.73 26.07 -15.60
CA MET A 26 21.24 25.44 -16.84
C MET A 26 21.75 24.02 -17.09
N SER A 27 22.92 23.64 -16.58
CA SER A 27 23.48 22.29 -16.81
C SER A 27 22.87 21.26 -15.85
N PRO A 28 22.54 20.03 -16.29
CA PRO A 28 22.00 19.00 -15.40
C PRO A 28 23.01 18.67 -14.26
N PRO A 29 22.54 18.26 -13.07
CA PRO A 29 23.42 17.81 -12.00
C PRO A 29 24.40 16.70 -12.46
N PRO A 30 25.68 16.76 -12.06
CA PRO A 30 26.65 15.72 -12.40
C PRO A 30 26.40 14.43 -11.63
N GLN A 31 26.78 13.30 -12.24
CA GLN A 31 26.68 11.97 -11.65
C GLN A 31 28.04 11.56 -11.07
N PRO A 32 28.24 11.54 -9.73
CA PRO A 32 29.52 11.20 -9.13
C PRO A 32 30.06 9.80 -9.48
N SER A 33 29.21 8.82 -9.85
CA SER A 33 29.68 7.49 -10.26
C SER A 33 30.46 7.51 -11.59
N ILE A 34 30.15 8.45 -12.49
CA ILE A 34 30.89 8.65 -13.75
C ILE A 34 32.27 9.27 -13.47
N THR A 35 32.34 10.21 -12.53
CA THR A 35 33.58 10.90 -12.14
C THR A 35 34.48 10.04 -11.26
N ASN A 36 33.89 9.20 -10.40
CA ASN A 36 34.57 8.27 -9.51
C ASN A 36 33.80 6.93 -9.47
N PRO A 37 34.21 5.92 -10.26
CA PRO A 37 33.55 4.61 -10.31
C PRO A 37 33.52 3.82 -8.99
N ALA A 38 34.24 4.26 -7.94
CA ALA A 38 34.09 3.69 -6.60
C ALA A 38 32.87 4.23 -5.83
N VAL A 39 32.19 5.26 -6.33
CA VAL A 39 30.94 5.80 -5.76
C VAL A 39 29.76 4.96 -6.28
N PRO A 40 28.96 4.33 -5.41
CA PRO A 40 27.78 3.57 -5.85
C PRO A 40 26.77 4.44 -6.58
N ALA A 41 26.28 3.97 -7.74
CA ALA A 41 25.36 4.72 -8.60
C ALA A 41 24.04 5.16 -7.92
N GLY A 42 23.65 4.53 -6.80
CA GLY A 42 22.54 5.01 -5.97
C GLY A 42 22.72 6.45 -5.47
N LEU A 43 23.97 6.90 -5.27
CA LEU A 43 24.27 8.29 -4.88
C LEU A 43 24.10 9.29 -6.02
N ASP A 44 24.05 8.86 -7.29
CA ASP A 44 23.79 9.76 -8.42
C ASP A 44 22.41 10.41 -8.31
N MET A 45 21.39 9.64 -7.93
CA MET A 45 20.04 10.16 -7.67
C MET A 45 20.00 11.10 -6.45
N VAL A 46 20.83 10.84 -5.43
CA VAL A 46 20.90 11.68 -4.22
C VAL A 46 21.56 13.03 -4.53
N ILE A 47 22.64 13.04 -5.33
CA ILE A 47 23.24 14.28 -5.84
C ILE A 47 22.27 14.99 -6.79
N ALA A 48 21.66 14.29 -7.74
CA ALA A 48 20.73 14.89 -8.69
C ALA A 48 19.54 15.57 -8.01
N LYS A 49 18.94 14.92 -7.00
CA LYS A 49 17.86 15.52 -6.22
C LYS A 49 18.37 16.64 -5.30
N GLY A 50 19.51 16.47 -4.64
CA GLY A 50 20.12 17.50 -3.80
C GLY A 50 20.49 18.78 -4.58
N MET A 51 20.81 18.65 -5.86
CA MET A 51 21.21 19.73 -6.77
C MET A 51 20.15 20.11 -7.82
N ALA A 52 18.89 19.67 -7.64
CA ALA A 52 17.79 20.01 -8.55
C ALA A 52 17.65 21.53 -8.72
N LYS A 53 17.32 22.00 -9.94
CA LYS A 53 17.29 23.45 -10.22
C LYS A 53 16.14 24.13 -9.47
N ASN A 54 14.96 23.52 -9.51
CA ASN A 54 13.81 23.89 -8.70
C ASN A 54 14.06 23.55 -7.21
N PRO A 55 13.96 24.52 -6.28
CA PRO A 55 14.09 24.25 -4.85
C PRO A 55 13.08 23.24 -4.30
N ALA A 56 11.86 23.17 -4.86
CA ALA A 56 10.81 22.26 -4.39
C ALA A 56 11.10 20.77 -4.70
N GLU A 57 11.99 20.50 -5.64
CA GLU A 57 12.44 19.13 -5.96
C GLU A 57 13.57 18.64 -5.03
N ARG A 58 14.19 19.53 -4.26
CA ARG A 58 15.31 19.20 -3.37
C ARG A 58 14.86 18.47 -2.10
N TYR A 59 15.82 17.97 -1.33
CA TYR A 59 15.56 17.54 0.05
C TYR A 59 15.25 18.74 0.93
N GLY A 60 14.10 18.73 1.61
CA GLY A 60 13.66 19.82 2.48
C GLY A 60 14.55 20.04 3.71
N THR A 61 15.30 19.02 4.14
CA THR A 61 16.30 19.14 5.20
C THR A 61 17.60 18.41 4.87
N ALA A 62 18.69 18.82 5.54
CA ALA A 62 19.96 18.08 5.51
C ALA A 62 19.84 16.67 6.13
N VAL A 63 18.87 16.43 7.02
CA VAL A 63 18.61 15.10 7.61
C VAL A 63 18.02 14.16 6.56
N ASP A 64 17.18 14.65 5.65
CA ASP A 64 16.58 13.85 4.59
C ASP A 64 17.58 13.53 3.49
N LEU A 65 18.44 14.48 3.13
CA LEU A 65 19.62 14.25 2.28
C LEU A 65 20.53 13.17 2.90
N ALA A 66 20.85 13.29 4.19
CA ALA A 66 21.70 12.35 4.91
C ALA A 66 21.01 10.98 5.19
N ARG A 67 19.68 10.89 5.14
CA ARG A 67 18.96 9.61 5.14
C ARG A 67 19.10 8.95 3.77
N ALA A 68 18.68 9.64 2.70
CA ALA A 68 18.76 9.12 1.33
C ALA A 68 20.19 8.73 0.92
N ALA A 69 21.22 9.46 1.36
CA ALA A 69 22.62 9.09 1.13
C ALA A 69 23.03 7.78 1.82
N ARG A 70 22.49 7.48 3.01
CA ARG A 70 22.73 6.20 3.70
C ARG A 70 21.92 5.07 3.07
N ASP A 71 20.67 5.33 2.69
CA ASP A 71 19.82 4.37 2.02
C ASP A 71 20.44 3.94 0.67
N ALA A 72 21.01 4.89 -0.08
CA ALA A 72 21.75 4.66 -1.32
C ALA A 72 23.07 3.89 -1.14
N LEU A 73 23.71 3.99 0.03
CA LEU A 73 24.91 3.22 0.39
C LEU A 73 24.58 1.81 0.93
N ALA A 74 23.37 1.60 1.42
CA ALA A 74 22.89 0.29 1.89
C ALA A 74 22.37 -0.62 0.75
N ALA A 75 22.13 -0.05 -0.44
CA ALA A 75 21.74 -0.81 -1.62
C ALA A 75 22.94 -1.60 -2.22
N PRO A 76 22.77 -2.88 -2.60
CA PRO A 76 23.84 -3.65 -3.23
C PRO A 76 24.21 -3.04 -4.60
N ALA A 77 25.51 -2.91 -4.87
CA ALA A 77 26.04 -2.16 -6.01
C ALA A 77 25.72 -2.82 -7.38
N ALA A 78 24.60 -2.41 -7.98
CA ALA A 78 24.28 -2.71 -9.37
C ALA A 78 25.36 -2.09 -10.29
N HIS A 79 26.08 -2.95 -11.02
CA HIS A 79 27.06 -2.51 -12.00
C HIS A 79 26.32 -2.00 -13.27
N PRO A 80 26.74 -0.88 -13.89
CA PRO A 80 26.07 -0.37 -15.08
C PRO A 80 26.31 -1.29 -16.28
N ALA A 81 25.24 -1.79 -16.89
CA ALA A 81 25.29 -2.39 -18.21
C ALA A 81 25.56 -1.30 -19.27
N GLY A 82 26.37 -1.62 -20.28
CA GLY A 82 26.94 -0.63 -21.20
C GLY A 82 25.94 0.08 -22.12
N LEU A 83 26.36 1.27 -22.58
CA LEU A 83 25.66 2.09 -23.57
C LEU A 83 25.35 1.30 -24.85
N PHE A 84 24.08 1.23 -25.26
CA PHE A 84 23.69 0.78 -26.58
C PHE A 84 23.46 2.01 -27.49
N VAL A 85 24.29 2.16 -28.52
CA VAL A 85 24.17 3.25 -29.50
C VAL A 85 23.23 2.81 -30.62
N PRO A 86 22.14 3.55 -30.92
CA PRO A 86 21.26 3.19 -32.02
C PRO A 86 21.93 3.47 -33.38
N ALA A 87 22.06 2.44 -34.21
CA ALA A 87 22.53 2.57 -35.58
C ALA A 87 21.44 3.22 -36.46
N GLY A 88 21.80 4.26 -37.21
CA GLY A 88 20.89 4.97 -38.12
C GLY A 88 20.67 4.25 -39.45
N ASN A 89 19.48 4.45 -40.04
CA ASN A 89 19.10 3.86 -41.33
C ASN A 89 19.98 4.32 -42.49
N ARG A 90 20.28 3.41 -43.42
CA ARG A 90 20.54 3.71 -44.84
C ARG A 90 19.89 2.65 -45.74
N PRO A 91 19.51 3.00 -46.99
CA PRO A 91 18.76 2.13 -47.90
C PRO A 91 19.66 1.08 -48.58
N PRO A 92 19.07 0.02 -49.18
CA PRO A 92 19.81 -1.05 -49.84
C PRO A 92 20.26 -0.67 -51.25
N ASP A 93 21.35 -1.28 -51.75
CA ASP A 93 21.38 -1.81 -53.13
C ASP A 93 22.54 -2.80 -53.41
N ALA A 94 22.34 -3.62 -54.46
CA ALA A 94 23.31 -4.29 -55.34
C ALA A 94 24.52 -5.15 -54.84
N ALA A 95 24.35 -6.48 -54.98
CA ALA A 95 25.12 -7.37 -55.89
C ALA A 95 26.46 -8.10 -55.53
N THR A 96 26.53 -9.34 -56.05
CA THR A 96 27.70 -10.14 -56.55
C THR A 96 28.81 -10.72 -55.63
N ALA A 97 28.61 -11.99 -55.24
CA ALA A 97 29.34 -13.21 -55.70
C ALA A 97 30.79 -13.60 -55.27
N ALA A 98 30.97 -14.94 -55.20
CA ALA A 98 32.17 -15.80 -55.34
C ALA A 98 33.05 -16.20 -54.11
N GLY A 99 33.53 -17.47 -54.12
CA GLY A 99 34.49 -18.09 -53.19
C GLY A 99 33.86 -18.66 -51.89
N GLU A 100 33.41 -19.91 -51.75
CA GLU A 100 34.02 -21.26 -51.93
C GLU A 100 35.03 -21.73 -50.84
N ASN A 101 34.79 -22.97 -50.36
CA ASN A 101 35.60 -23.87 -49.53
C ASN A 101 35.65 -23.66 -47.98
N ASP A 102 35.69 -24.72 -47.15
CA ASP A 102 35.01 -26.03 -47.22
C ASP A 102 34.91 -26.71 -45.81
N LEU A 103 34.04 -27.72 -45.68
CA LEU A 103 33.93 -28.78 -44.66
C LEU A 103 34.56 -28.59 -43.24
N GLY A 104 33.70 -28.59 -42.20
CA GLY A 104 34.12 -28.60 -40.78
C GLY A 104 33.06 -29.10 -39.80
N SER A 105 32.79 -30.42 -39.77
CA SER A 105 31.75 -31.07 -38.95
C SER A 105 31.91 -30.91 -37.43
N GLY A 106 30.81 -30.73 -36.68
CA GLY A 106 30.82 -30.93 -35.22
C GLY A 106 29.69 -30.27 -34.42
N ALA A 107 28.51 -30.90 -34.33
CA ALA A 107 27.45 -30.47 -33.41
C ALA A 107 27.63 -31.06 -32.00
N LYS A 108 27.50 -30.22 -30.95
CA LYS A 108 27.02 -30.63 -29.61
C LYS A 108 26.65 -29.44 -28.72
N ALA A 109 25.57 -29.60 -27.96
CA ALA A 109 25.17 -28.73 -26.85
C ALA A 109 25.75 -29.24 -25.51
N LEU A 110 25.26 -28.67 -24.38
CA LEU A 110 25.80 -28.70 -23.00
C LEU A 110 26.82 -27.57 -22.76
N GLY A 111 26.61 -26.57 -21.89
CA GLY A 111 25.42 -26.25 -21.08
C GLY A 111 25.56 -26.62 -19.60
N TRP A 112 25.79 -25.62 -18.75
CA TRP A 112 25.58 -25.65 -17.30
C TRP A 112 24.89 -24.36 -16.83
N ALA A 113 24.07 -24.47 -15.79
CA ALA A 113 23.19 -23.41 -15.33
C ALA A 113 23.77 -22.62 -14.15
N ALA A 114 23.44 -21.32 -14.08
CA ALA A 114 23.63 -20.50 -12.90
C ALA A 114 22.26 -20.03 -12.40
N ALA A 115 21.72 -20.67 -11.36
CA ALA A 115 20.50 -20.22 -10.71
C ALA A 115 20.73 -18.87 -10.03
N ARG A 116 19.78 -17.95 -10.17
CA ARG A 116 19.64 -16.76 -9.33
C ARG A 116 18.24 -16.78 -8.73
N GLY A 117 18.15 -16.59 -7.42
CA GLY A 117 16.86 -16.51 -6.73
C GLY A 117 16.38 -15.06 -6.72
N ASP A 118 15.17 -14.83 -7.21
CA ASP A 118 14.49 -13.54 -7.07
C ASP A 118 13.98 -13.37 -5.64
N ALA A 119 14.20 -12.19 -5.06
CA ALA A 119 13.68 -11.87 -3.73
C ALA A 119 12.17 -11.59 -3.81
N ALA A 120 11.35 -12.51 -3.29
CA ALA A 120 9.90 -12.38 -3.33
C ALA A 120 9.41 -11.17 -2.50
N ALA A 121 8.58 -10.32 -3.11
CA ALA A 121 7.82 -9.32 -2.37
C ALA A 121 6.66 -10.02 -1.62
N ALA A 122 6.57 -9.79 -0.31
CA ALA A 122 5.49 -10.33 0.52
C ALA A 122 4.16 -9.62 0.22
N ALA A 123 3.40 -10.16 -0.73
CA ALA A 123 2.06 -9.69 -1.06
C ALA A 123 1.00 -10.57 -0.40
N ALA A 124 0.18 -9.98 0.46
CA ALA A 124 -0.92 -10.65 1.12
C ALA A 124 -2.17 -10.64 0.22
N VAL A 125 -2.62 -11.83 -0.18
CA VAL A 125 -3.91 -12.02 -0.85
C VAL A 125 -4.75 -12.95 0.01
N VAL A 126 -6.01 -12.58 0.22
CA VAL A 126 -6.93 -13.35 1.05
C VAL A 126 -7.95 -14.01 0.13
N ALA A 127 -8.11 -15.33 0.26
CA ALA A 127 -9.09 -16.12 -0.49
C ALA A 127 -9.84 -17.05 0.48
N PRO A 128 -11.14 -17.30 0.29
CA PRO A 128 -11.94 -18.15 1.17
C PRO A 128 -11.65 -19.66 0.97
N GLU A 129 -11.78 -20.47 2.03
CA GLU A 129 -11.64 -21.93 1.92
C GLU A 129 -12.90 -22.58 1.30
N GLY A 130 -12.72 -23.24 0.15
CA GLY A 130 -13.77 -24.06 -0.47
C GLY A 130 -14.13 -25.31 0.35
N ARG A 131 -15.44 -25.62 0.42
CA ARG A 131 -15.95 -26.83 1.10
C ARG A 131 -15.34 -28.11 0.50
N ARG A 132 -14.85 -29.01 1.36
CA ARG A 132 -14.40 -30.36 0.97
C ARG A 132 -15.60 -31.29 0.79
N ASP A 133 -15.82 -31.76 -0.43
CA ASP A 133 -16.82 -32.79 -0.72
C ASP A 133 -16.32 -34.19 -0.29
N LEU A 134 -17.24 -35.04 0.18
CA LEU A 134 -16.93 -36.30 0.87
C LEU A 134 -17.18 -37.55 0.01
N GLY A 135 -16.35 -37.67 -1.03
CA GLY A 135 -15.58 -38.91 -1.22
C GLY A 135 -16.05 -39.94 -2.25
N ARG A 136 -15.05 -40.61 -2.82
CA ARG A 136 -15.09 -42.01 -3.26
C ARG A 136 -13.67 -42.59 -3.25
N ARG A 137 -13.52 -43.81 -2.72
CA ARG A 137 -12.27 -44.60 -2.81
C ARG A 137 -12.35 -45.60 -3.97
N PRO A 138 -11.22 -45.96 -4.58
CA PRO A 138 -10.98 -47.36 -4.97
C PRO A 138 -9.79 -47.99 -4.23
N ALA A 139 -9.60 -49.29 -4.46
CA ALA A 139 -8.73 -50.16 -3.66
C ALA A 139 -7.23 -50.10 -4.02
N ARG A 140 -6.38 -50.56 -3.08
CA ARG A 140 -4.97 -50.90 -3.31
C ARG A 140 -4.84 -52.22 -4.10
N ARG A 141 -3.83 -52.33 -4.95
CA ARG A 141 -3.11 -53.59 -5.21
C ARG A 141 -1.60 -53.36 -5.11
N ARG A 142 -0.86 -54.40 -4.74
CA ARG A 142 0.62 -54.41 -4.71
C ARG A 142 1.16 -54.94 -6.03
N GLY A 143 2.39 -54.56 -6.36
CA GLY A 143 3.18 -55.13 -7.45
C GLY A 143 4.60 -54.59 -7.40
N ASP A 144 5.54 -55.35 -6.83
CA ASP A 144 6.95 -55.02 -6.82
C ASP A 144 7.60 -55.38 -8.17
N CYS A 145 8.38 -54.47 -8.75
CA CYS A 145 9.35 -54.78 -9.79
C CYS A 145 10.59 -53.88 -9.63
N ARG A 146 11.79 -54.48 -9.65
CA ARG A 146 13.07 -53.75 -9.63
C ARG A 146 13.60 -53.60 -11.06
N SER A 147 13.83 -52.38 -11.50
CA SER A 147 14.89 -52.05 -12.46
C SER A 147 15.40 -50.64 -12.17
N GLY A 148 16.72 -50.46 -12.21
CA GLY A 148 17.36 -49.18 -11.86
C GLY A 148 17.57 -48.31 -13.10
N HIS A 149 17.09 -47.08 -13.06
CA HIS A 149 17.49 -46.01 -13.98
C HIS A 149 17.94 -44.78 -13.19
N HIS A 150 18.78 -43.96 -13.84
CA HIS A 150 19.56 -42.92 -13.19
C HIS A 150 18.67 -41.91 -12.43
N ALA A 151 19.10 -41.57 -11.21
CA ALA A 151 18.55 -40.46 -10.45
C ALA A 151 18.99 -39.12 -11.08
N SER A 152 18.39 -38.76 -12.21
CA SER A 152 18.42 -37.38 -12.70
C SER A 152 17.84 -36.50 -11.60
N SER A 153 18.66 -35.60 -11.06
CA SER A 153 18.23 -34.58 -10.10
C SER A 153 17.16 -33.70 -10.75
N ALA A 154 15.89 -34.05 -10.54
CA ALA A 154 14.77 -33.27 -11.03
C ALA A 154 14.89 -31.86 -10.42
N SER A 155 15.21 -30.88 -11.26
CA SER A 155 15.29 -29.48 -10.84
C SER A 155 13.94 -29.08 -10.26
N ARG A 156 13.89 -28.92 -8.93
CA ARG A 156 12.66 -28.50 -8.26
C ARG A 156 12.38 -27.09 -8.74
N ILE A 157 11.37 -26.96 -9.62
CA ILE A 157 10.81 -25.67 -10.02
C ILE A 157 10.56 -24.87 -8.74
N PRO A 158 10.97 -23.59 -8.65
CA PRO A 158 10.64 -22.74 -7.51
C PRO A 158 9.13 -22.73 -7.29
N GLN A 159 8.69 -23.47 -6.29
CA GLN A 159 7.32 -23.43 -5.80
C GLN A 159 7.15 -22.06 -5.16
N SER A 160 6.13 -21.30 -5.55
CA SER A 160 5.96 -19.95 -5.04
C SER A 160 5.79 -19.96 -3.52
N ASP A 161 6.54 -19.10 -2.82
CA ASP A 161 6.49 -18.91 -1.36
C ASP A 161 5.21 -18.16 -0.92
N GLN A 162 4.07 -18.50 -1.54
CA GLN A 162 2.75 -18.03 -1.16
C GLN A 162 2.43 -18.53 0.26
N THR A 163 2.40 -17.59 1.20
CA THR A 163 2.15 -17.87 2.61
C THR A 163 0.72 -17.50 2.99
N THR A 164 -0.09 -18.50 3.35
CA THR A 164 -1.42 -18.25 3.94
C THR A 164 -1.26 -17.65 5.33
N LEU A 165 -1.80 -16.45 5.54
CA LEU A 165 -1.78 -15.78 6.84
C LEU A 165 -2.77 -16.46 7.82
N PRO A 166 -2.47 -16.52 9.13
CA PRO A 166 -3.24 -17.24 10.16
C PRO A 166 -4.58 -16.58 10.56
N PHE A 167 -5.30 -15.98 9.61
CA PHE A 167 -6.69 -15.58 9.80
C PHE A 167 -7.61 -16.81 9.76
N THR A 168 -8.65 -16.83 10.60
CA THR A 168 -9.61 -17.94 10.69
C THR A 168 -11.05 -17.45 10.75
N GLY A 169 -11.97 -18.19 10.13
CA GLY A 169 -13.39 -17.85 10.10
C GLY A 169 -13.73 -16.56 9.36
N LEU A 170 -12.95 -16.20 8.33
CA LEU A 170 -13.25 -15.09 7.42
C LEU A 170 -14.49 -15.41 6.57
N SER A 171 -15.24 -14.37 6.17
CA SER A 171 -16.45 -14.48 5.36
C SER A 171 -16.52 -13.31 4.37
N ASN A 172 -16.18 -13.60 3.11
CA ASN A 172 -16.02 -12.64 2.01
C ASN A 172 -15.17 -11.41 2.38
N PRO A 173 -13.84 -11.57 2.58
CA PRO A 173 -12.97 -10.47 2.99
C PRO A 173 -12.54 -9.59 1.80
N ASP A 174 -13.27 -8.50 1.55
CA ASP A 174 -13.09 -7.66 0.34
C ASP A 174 -11.85 -6.74 0.39
N GLY A 175 -11.30 -6.46 1.57
CA GLY A 175 -10.27 -5.45 1.75
C GLY A 175 -9.06 -5.94 2.54
N VAL A 176 -7.86 -5.63 2.06
CA VAL A 176 -6.61 -5.86 2.79
C VAL A 176 -5.65 -4.68 2.61
N THR A 177 -4.98 -4.29 3.69
CA THR A 177 -3.79 -3.42 3.65
C THR A 177 -2.70 -3.97 4.57
N VAL A 178 -1.49 -3.46 4.40
CA VAL A 178 -0.41 -3.57 5.38
C VAL A 178 -0.04 -2.15 5.86
N ASP A 179 0.53 -1.99 7.06
CA ASP A 179 1.19 -0.76 7.51
C ASP A 179 2.73 -0.83 7.39
N ASN A 180 3.42 0.30 7.63
CA ASN A 180 4.89 0.33 7.61
C ASN A 180 5.57 -0.43 8.78
N GLY A 181 4.81 -0.93 9.75
CA GLY A 181 5.27 -1.90 10.76
C GLY A 181 5.10 -3.36 10.34
N GLY A 182 4.48 -3.63 9.19
CA GLY A 182 4.15 -4.97 8.70
C GLY A 182 2.87 -5.55 9.30
N THR A 183 2.05 -4.76 9.99
CA THR A 183 0.72 -5.18 10.45
C THR A 183 -0.21 -5.34 9.26
N VAL A 184 -0.77 -6.53 9.06
CA VAL A 184 -1.80 -6.78 8.03
C VAL A 184 -3.17 -6.48 8.61
N TYR A 185 -3.96 -5.68 7.92
CA TYR A 185 -5.35 -5.35 8.27
C TYR A 185 -6.29 -5.93 7.22
N VAL A 186 -7.36 -6.60 7.66
CA VAL A 186 -8.35 -7.25 6.78
C VAL A 186 -9.75 -6.77 7.14
N ALA A 187 -10.50 -6.30 6.14
CA ALA A 187 -11.93 -6.10 6.24
C ALA A 187 -12.62 -7.45 6.02
N ASP A 188 -13.30 -7.96 7.06
CA ASP A 188 -13.95 -9.27 7.07
C ASP A 188 -15.47 -9.04 6.93
N THR A 189 -15.88 -8.78 5.68
CA THR A 189 -17.03 -7.95 5.34
C THR A 189 -18.35 -8.53 5.83
N LEU A 190 -18.64 -9.81 5.57
CA LEU A 190 -19.90 -10.43 6.02
C LEU A 190 -19.91 -10.75 7.52
N ASN A 191 -18.74 -10.76 8.18
CA ASN A 191 -18.62 -10.80 9.63
C ASN A 191 -18.69 -9.41 10.29
N ASN A 192 -18.83 -8.33 9.50
CA ASN A 192 -18.99 -6.95 9.95
C ASN A 192 -17.88 -6.45 10.90
N ARG A 193 -16.62 -6.87 10.65
CA ARG A 193 -15.47 -6.57 11.52
C ARG A 193 -14.22 -6.26 10.72
N ILE A 194 -13.28 -5.54 11.34
CA ILE A 194 -11.90 -5.40 10.85
C ILE A 194 -10.98 -6.21 11.76
N LEU A 195 -10.09 -6.97 11.15
CA LEU A 195 -9.05 -7.74 11.82
C LEU A 195 -7.68 -7.06 11.60
N SER A 196 -6.79 -7.19 12.58
CA SER A 196 -5.36 -6.86 12.43
C SER A 196 -4.49 -8.05 12.83
N LEU A 197 -3.33 -8.18 12.19
CA LEU A 197 -2.31 -9.18 12.46
C LEU A 197 -0.93 -8.51 12.41
N PRO A 198 -0.32 -8.19 13.58
CA PRO A 198 1.02 -7.61 13.64
C PRO A 198 2.09 -8.50 13.00
N ALA A 199 3.16 -7.90 12.47
CA ALA A 199 4.27 -8.63 11.87
C ALA A 199 4.84 -9.69 12.84
N GLY A 200 4.95 -10.93 12.38
CA GLY A 200 5.42 -12.06 13.20
C GLY A 200 4.41 -12.61 14.22
N SER A 201 3.22 -12.02 14.35
CA SER A 201 2.13 -12.59 15.16
C SER A 201 1.52 -13.81 14.46
N THR A 202 1.06 -14.78 15.25
CA THR A 202 0.17 -15.87 14.81
C THR A 202 -1.28 -15.70 15.25
N ALA A 203 -1.57 -14.62 15.99
CA ALA A 203 -2.89 -14.31 16.54
C ALA A 203 -3.44 -13.00 15.95
N PRO A 204 -4.47 -13.06 15.10
CA PRO A 204 -5.23 -11.88 14.69
C PRO A 204 -6.06 -11.31 15.86
N ALA A 205 -6.22 -9.99 15.90
CA ALA A 205 -7.10 -9.28 16.81
C ALA A 205 -8.26 -8.62 16.05
N VAL A 206 -9.42 -8.49 16.70
CA VAL A 206 -10.53 -7.66 16.18
C VAL A 206 -10.30 -6.22 16.64
N LEU A 207 -10.36 -5.26 15.72
CA LEU A 207 -10.28 -3.84 16.05
C LEU A 207 -11.60 -3.34 16.65
N PRO A 208 -11.58 -2.47 17.68
CA PRO A 208 -12.77 -2.00 18.41
C PRO A 208 -13.59 -0.95 17.65
N PHE A 209 -13.87 -1.18 16.36
CA PHE A 209 -14.92 -0.47 15.64
C PHE A 209 -16.31 -0.94 16.11
N ASN A 210 -17.29 -0.05 16.11
CA ASN A 210 -18.66 -0.34 16.56
C ASN A 210 -19.72 0.03 15.52
N GLY A 211 -20.68 -0.88 15.33
CA GLY A 211 -21.81 -0.69 14.42
C GLY A 211 -21.46 -0.72 12.93
N LEU A 212 -20.37 -1.39 12.54
CA LEU A 212 -20.05 -1.65 11.13
C LEU A 212 -21.12 -2.52 10.46
N LYS A 213 -21.29 -2.35 9.15
CA LYS A 213 -22.22 -3.10 8.31
C LYS A 213 -21.66 -3.20 6.88
N ASN A 214 -21.26 -4.41 6.49
CA ASN A 214 -20.52 -4.70 5.26
C ASN A 214 -19.33 -3.73 5.05
N PRO A 215 -18.33 -3.70 5.93
CA PRO A 215 -17.11 -2.93 5.70
C PRO A 215 -16.27 -3.59 4.58
N THR A 216 -16.02 -2.90 3.48
CA THR A 216 -15.31 -3.49 2.32
C THR A 216 -13.84 -3.10 2.25
N GLY A 217 -13.50 -1.84 2.53
CA GLY A 217 -12.16 -1.29 2.35
C GLY A 217 -11.52 -0.88 3.67
N VAL A 218 -10.22 -1.12 3.78
CA VAL A 218 -9.41 -0.74 4.95
C VAL A 218 -8.06 -0.18 4.50
N THR A 219 -7.63 0.91 5.13
CA THR A 219 -6.28 1.47 4.98
C THR A 219 -5.75 1.94 6.34
N ALA A 220 -4.44 2.08 6.49
CA ALA A 220 -3.80 2.58 7.71
C ALA A 220 -2.75 3.63 7.35
N ASP A 221 -2.61 4.68 8.17
CA ASP A 221 -1.56 5.68 8.02
C ASP A 221 -0.29 5.34 8.81
N ASN A 222 0.76 6.15 8.63
CA ASN A 222 2.04 5.99 9.32
C ASN A 222 1.99 6.23 10.85
N SER A 223 0.83 6.60 11.41
CA SER A 223 0.60 6.66 12.87
C SER A 223 -0.09 5.40 13.42
N GLY A 224 -0.47 4.45 12.56
CA GLY A 224 -1.30 3.30 12.91
C GLY A 224 -2.79 3.64 13.03
N THR A 225 -3.21 4.81 12.51
CA THR A 225 -4.63 5.19 12.46
C THR A 225 -5.31 4.47 11.30
N VAL A 226 -6.36 3.72 11.59
CA VAL A 226 -7.05 2.83 10.63
C VAL A 226 -8.31 3.50 10.10
N TYR A 227 -8.50 3.51 8.78
CA TYR A 227 -9.64 4.10 8.08
C TYR A 227 -10.41 2.99 7.34
N VAL A 228 -11.74 3.03 7.41
CA VAL A 228 -12.63 1.95 6.94
C VAL A 228 -13.81 2.54 6.16
N THR A 229 -14.08 2.00 4.98
CA THR A 229 -15.37 2.20 4.29
C THR A 229 -16.41 1.28 4.89
N ASP A 230 -17.40 1.86 5.55
CA ASP A 230 -18.49 1.15 6.21
C ASP A 230 -19.72 1.17 5.27
N SER A 231 -19.62 0.39 4.20
CA SER A 231 -20.37 0.58 2.95
C SER A 231 -21.88 0.40 3.11
N GLY A 232 -22.31 -0.57 3.92
CA GLY A 232 -23.71 -0.80 4.26
C GLY A 232 -24.35 0.29 5.14
N ASN A 233 -23.53 1.18 5.69
CA ASN A 233 -23.91 2.42 6.40
C ASN A 233 -23.54 3.70 5.62
N LYS A 234 -22.92 3.57 4.44
CA LYS A 234 -22.56 4.68 3.52
C LYS A 234 -21.67 5.77 4.12
N ARG A 235 -20.67 5.38 4.92
CA ARG A 235 -19.76 6.31 5.60
C ARG A 235 -18.30 5.84 5.58
N VAL A 236 -17.40 6.70 6.03
CA VAL A 236 -16.02 6.33 6.37
C VAL A 236 -15.81 6.55 7.86
N VAL A 237 -15.37 5.52 8.57
CA VAL A 237 -15.00 5.60 9.99
C VAL A 237 -13.50 5.46 10.17
N VAL A 238 -12.95 6.16 11.14
CA VAL A 238 -11.52 6.18 11.47
C VAL A 238 -11.31 5.83 12.95
N LEU A 239 -10.31 5.00 13.23
CA LEU A 239 -9.92 4.57 14.58
C LEU A 239 -8.42 4.89 14.79
N PRO A 240 -8.08 5.87 15.63
CA PRO A 240 -6.69 6.17 15.98
C PRO A 240 -5.99 5.00 16.67
N ALA A 241 -4.67 4.88 16.50
CA ALA A 241 -3.87 3.83 17.12
C ALA A 241 -4.08 3.78 18.65
N GLY A 242 -4.41 2.60 19.17
CA GLY A 242 -4.69 2.38 20.60
C GLY A 242 -6.02 2.95 21.12
N SER A 243 -6.84 3.58 20.26
CA SER A 243 -8.17 4.07 20.63
C SER A 243 -9.20 2.93 20.69
N THR A 244 -10.22 3.11 21.54
CA THR A 244 -11.50 2.38 21.49
C THR A 244 -12.65 3.24 20.98
N SER A 245 -12.38 4.51 20.65
CA SER A 245 -13.34 5.46 20.12
C SER A 245 -13.04 5.71 18.64
N GLN A 246 -13.91 5.20 17.77
CA GLN A 246 -13.92 5.57 16.35
C GLN A 246 -14.52 6.98 16.16
N THR A 247 -14.21 7.62 15.04
CA THR A 247 -14.83 8.87 14.58
C THR A 247 -15.36 8.67 13.17
N GLU A 248 -16.49 9.28 12.83
CA GLU A 248 -17.04 9.29 11.47
C GLU A 248 -16.49 10.52 10.72
N LEU A 249 -15.94 10.31 9.53
CA LEU A 249 -15.41 11.41 8.71
C LEU A 249 -16.55 12.12 7.98
N PRO A 250 -16.55 13.47 7.90
CA PRO A 250 -17.63 14.27 7.32
C PRO A 250 -17.61 14.26 5.77
N PHE A 251 -17.58 13.07 5.18
CA PHE A 251 -18.03 12.86 3.81
C PHE A 251 -19.56 13.04 3.76
N SER A 252 -20.07 13.57 2.65
CA SER A 252 -21.49 13.74 2.42
C SER A 252 -21.94 12.99 1.17
N ASP A 253 -23.19 12.52 1.19
CA ASP A 253 -23.85 11.95 0.00
C ASP A 253 -23.11 10.74 -0.63
N LEU A 254 -22.41 9.93 0.16
CA LEU A 254 -21.84 8.67 -0.35
C LEU A 254 -22.95 7.69 -0.75
N GLY A 255 -22.82 7.05 -1.91
CA GLY A 255 -23.76 6.06 -2.43
C GLY A 255 -23.44 4.64 -1.97
N ASN A 256 -22.21 4.19 -2.24
CA ASN A 256 -21.63 2.91 -1.85
C ASN A 256 -20.10 3.04 -1.84
N PRO A 257 -19.49 3.48 -0.72
CA PRO A 257 -18.04 3.66 -0.66
C PRO A 257 -17.36 2.30 -0.55
N THR A 258 -16.46 1.93 -1.47
CA THR A 258 -15.81 0.61 -1.48
C THR A 258 -14.35 0.65 -1.06
N GLY A 259 -13.51 1.36 -1.80
CA GLY A 259 -12.08 1.51 -1.54
C GLY A 259 -11.78 2.79 -0.76
N VAL A 260 -10.70 2.76 0.03
CA VAL A 260 -10.19 3.93 0.75
C VAL A 260 -8.67 3.95 0.76
N THR A 261 -8.10 5.15 0.65
CA THR A 261 -6.68 5.42 0.79
C THR A 261 -6.45 6.73 1.51
N VAL A 262 -5.30 6.88 2.15
CA VAL A 262 -4.86 8.11 2.83
C VAL A 262 -3.48 8.53 2.30
N ASP A 263 -3.24 9.83 2.12
CA ASP A 263 -1.92 10.38 1.73
C ASP A 263 -1.06 10.78 2.95
N SER A 264 0.16 11.26 2.69
CA SER A 264 1.07 11.78 3.73
C SER A 264 0.60 13.07 4.41
N SER A 265 -0.37 13.79 3.82
CA SER A 265 -1.05 14.96 4.39
C SER A 265 -2.32 14.59 5.17
N ARG A 266 -2.65 13.29 5.24
CA ARG A 266 -3.89 12.70 5.75
C ARG A 266 -5.16 13.14 5.00
N THR A 267 -5.05 13.48 3.72
CA THR A 267 -6.17 13.52 2.78
C THR A 267 -6.70 12.10 2.60
N VAL A 268 -7.98 11.87 2.84
CA VAL A 268 -8.64 10.57 2.65
C VAL A 268 -9.36 10.56 1.31
N TYR A 269 -9.09 9.57 0.46
CA TYR A 269 -9.74 9.39 -0.85
C TYR A 269 -10.59 8.12 -0.82
N VAL A 270 -11.76 8.17 -1.45
CA VAL A 270 -12.79 7.12 -1.41
C VAL A 270 -13.38 6.91 -2.81
N THR A 271 -13.47 5.65 -3.25
CA THR A 271 -14.26 5.26 -4.43
C THR A 271 -15.72 5.10 -4.03
N ASP A 272 -16.60 5.90 -4.61
CA ASP A 272 -18.05 5.85 -4.37
C ASP A 272 -18.71 5.15 -5.57
N THR A 273 -18.67 3.81 -5.55
CA THR A 273 -18.89 2.93 -6.71
C THR A 273 -20.22 3.20 -7.40
N THR A 274 -21.32 3.24 -6.66
CA THR A 274 -22.67 3.47 -7.22
C THR A 274 -22.88 4.89 -7.77
N LYS A 275 -21.92 5.80 -7.59
CA LYS A 275 -21.94 7.16 -8.12
C LYS A 275 -20.80 7.42 -9.10
N ASN A 276 -20.07 6.38 -9.53
CA ASN A 276 -19.06 6.44 -10.58
C ASN A 276 -18.03 7.57 -10.37
N ARG A 277 -17.54 7.73 -9.13
CA ARG A 277 -16.65 8.83 -8.75
C ARG A 277 -15.61 8.45 -7.70
N VAL A 278 -14.60 9.30 -7.57
CA VAL A 278 -13.67 9.32 -6.45
C VAL A 278 -13.77 10.66 -5.74
N VAL A 279 -14.00 10.64 -4.43
CA VAL A 279 -14.06 11.84 -3.59
C VAL A 279 -12.87 11.87 -2.62
N ALA A 280 -12.36 13.07 -2.35
CA ALA A 280 -11.28 13.31 -1.41
C ALA A 280 -11.72 14.28 -0.30
N LEU A 281 -11.25 14.05 0.92
CA LEU A 281 -11.49 14.88 2.09
C LEU A 281 -10.15 15.19 2.77
N PRO A 282 -9.65 16.45 2.69
CA PRO A 282 -8.44 16.86 3.39
C PRO A 282 -8.59 16.76 4.92
N ALA A 283 -7.49 16.52 5.63
CA ALA A 283 -7.49 16.41 7.09
C ALA A 283 -8.07 17.66 7.77
N GLY A 284 -9.06 17.47 8.65
CA GLY A 284 -9.75 18.56 9.34
C GLY A 284 -10.76 19.35 8.47
N SER A 285 -10.93 18.99 7.20
CA SER A 285 -11.96 19.57 6.33
C SER A 285 -13.35 18.99 6.64
N ASN A 286 -14.38 19.81 6.45
CA ASN A 286 -15.78 19.38 6.29
C ASN A 286 -16.28 19.53 4.84
N ARG A 287 -15.36 19.80 3.90
CA ARG A 287 -15.62 19.93 2.47
C ARG A 287 -14.83 18.85 1.72
N GLN A 288 -15.55 17.87 1.18
CA GLN A 288 -15.01 16.94 0.20
C GLN A 288 -14.92 17.59 -1.18
N SER A 289 -14.05 17.07 -2.04
CA SER A 289 -13.95 17.41 -3.46
C SER A 289 -13.95 16.14 -4.32
N GLU A 290 -14.70 16.16 -5.42
CA GLU A 290 -14.68 15.10 -6.42
C GLU A 290 -13.44 15.24 -7.30
N LEU A 291 -12.74 14.13 -7.60
CA LEU A 291 -11.56 14.13 -8.47
C LEU A 291 -11.99 14.13 -9.94
N PRO A 292 -11.30 14.87 -10.83
CA PRO A 292 -11.67 15.01 -12.24
C PRO A 292 -11.29 13.78 -13.10
N PHE A 293 -11.69 12.59 -12.66
CA PHE A 293 -11.72 11.40 -13.51
C PHE A 293 -12.90 11.48 -14.49
N ALA A 294 -12.68 11.06 -15.73
CA ALA A 294 -13.68 11.11 -16.79
C ALA A 294 -14.18 9.71 -17.17
N GLY A 295 -15.49 9.50 -17.08
CA GLY A 295 -16.16 8.29 -17.55
C GLY A 295 -15.83 7.02 -16.75
N LEU A 296 -15.74 7.13 -15.42
CA LEU A 296 -15.67 5.96 -14.52
C LEU A 296 -16.98 5.15 -14.59
N ASN A 297 -16.88 3.85 -14.31
CA ASN A 297 -18.02 2.93 -14.19
C ASN A 297 -17.73 1.88 -13.12
N ASN A 298 -18.52 1.85 -12.04
CA ASN A 298 -18.30 1.01 -10.86
C ASN A 298 -16.82 0.99 -10.39
N PRO A 299 -16.21 2.14 -10.05
CA PRO A 299 -14.84 2.17 -9.56
C PRO A 299 -14.74 1.48 -8.19
N THR A 300 -13.72 0.65 -8.01
CA THR A 300 -13.57 -0.34 -6.94
C THR A 300 -12.48 0.05 -5.96
N GLY A 301 -11.21 -0.20 -6.31
CA GLY A 301 -10.03 0.12 -5.51
C GLY A 301 -9.45 1.50 -5.81
N VAL A 302 -8.77 2.10 -4.83
CA VAL A 302 -8.07 3.38 -4.98
C VAL A 302 -6.79 3.43 -4.14
N VAL A 303 -5.72 3.99 -4.72
CA VAL A 303 -4.41 4.21 -4.07
C VAL A 303 -3.88 5.58 -4.45
N VAL A 304 -3.33 6.30 -3.48
CA VAL A 304 -2.48 7.47 -3.72
C VAL A 304 -1.02 7.09 -3.47
N ASN A 305 -0.12 7.54 -4.33
CA ASN A 305 1.33 7.30 -4.19
C ASN A 305 2.03 8.47 -3.47
N GLY A 306 3.34 8.35 -3.25
CA GLY A 306 4.16 9.39 -2.59
C GLY A 306 4.33 10.70 -3.38
N SER A 307 3.84 10.80 -4.62
CA SER A 307 3.80 12.02 -5.44
C SER A 307 2.38 12.58 -5.62
N GLY A 308 1.41 12.14 -4.82
CA GLY A 308 0.01 12.58 -4.89
C GLY A 308 -0.76 12.09 -6.13
N THR A 309 -0.17 11.20 -6.94
CA THR A 309 -0.87 10.56 -8.07
C THR A 309 -1.85 9.54 -7.53
N VAL A 310 -3.12 9.68 -7.90
CA VAL A 310 -4.20 8.78 -7.51
C VAL A 310 -4.46 7.78 -8.63
N TYR A 311 -4.49 6.49 -8.29
CA TYR A 311 -4.78 5.41 -9.21
C TYR A 311 -6.08 4.72 -8.78
N VAL A 312 -6.89 4.34 -9.75
CA VAL A 312 -8.26 3.83 -9.55
C VAL A 312 -8.44 2.58 -10.40
N ALA A 313 -8.88 1.49 -9.78
CA ALA A 313 -9.44 0.36 -10.51
C ALA A 313 -10.86 0.73 -10.94
N ASP A 314 -11.06 0.85 -12.25
CA ASP A 314 -12.31 1.30 -12.86
C ASP A 314 -13.08 0.06 -13.33
N GLY A 315 -13.63 -0.66 -12.34
CA GLY A 315 -14.04 -2.07 -12.45
C GLY A 315 -14.98 -2.36 -13.61
N GLY A 316 -16.02 -1.55 -13.81
CA GLY A 316 -16.98 -1.69 -14.90
C GLY A 316 -16.49 -1.20 -16.27
N ASN A 317 -15.21 -0.86 -16.41
CA ASN A 317 -14.56 -0.48 -17.67
C ASN A 317 -13.26 -1.29 -17.92
N ASP A 318 -13.03 -2.37 -17.15
CA ASP A 318 -11.90 -3.29 -17.29
C ASP A 318 -10.51 -2.62 -17.40
N ARG A 319 -10.29 -1.56 -16.61
CA ARG A 319 -9.06 -0.75 -16.70
C ARG A 319 -8.59 -0.22 -15.34
N VAL A 320 -7.32 0.21 -15.31
CA VAL A 320 -6.77 1.03 -14.22
C VAL A 320 -6.43 2.41 -14.75
N LEU A 321 -6.93 3.45 -14.08
CA LEU A 321 -6.65 4.86 -14.39
C LEU A 321 -5.61 5.41 -13.41
N ALA A 322 -4.84 6.40 -13.86
CA ALA A 322 -3.91 7.19 -13.05
C ALA A 322 -4.14 8.69 -13.30
N LEU A 323 -4.21 9.48 -12.24
CA LEU A 323 -4.45 10.93 -12.27
C LEU A 323 -3.40 11.64 -11.37
N PRO A 324 -2.42 12.37 -11.95
CA PRO A 324 -1.44 13.13 -11.18
C PRO A 324 -2.07 14.25 -10.35
N GLN A 325 -1.45 14.62 -9.22
CA GLN A 325 -1.97 15.67 -8.34
C GLN A 325 -2.13 17.00 -9.10
N GLY A 326 -3.32 17.61 -9.03
CA GLY A 326 -3.64 18.86 -9.73
C GLY A 326 -3.85 18.73 -11.25
N SER A 327 -3.73 17.52 -11.82
CA SER A 327 -4.05 17.25 -13.22
C SER A 327 -5.56 17.11 -13.45
N THR A 328 -6.01 17.48 -14.65
CA THR A 328 -7.30 17.03 -15.23
C THR A 328 -7.11 15.96 -16.31
N MET A 329 -5.85 15.68 -16.70
CA MET A 329 -5.49 14.62 -17.63
C MET A 329 -5.27 13.32 -16.85
N GLN A 330 -6.20 12.38 -17.00
CA GLN A 330 -6.05 10.99 -16.57
C GLN A 330 -5.34 10.17 -17.66
N THR A 331 -4.63 9.12 -17.24
CA THR A 331 -3.97 8.14 -18.13
C THR A 331 -4.53 6.75 -17.85
N VAL A 332 -4.86 5.99 -18.90
CA VAL A 332 -5.13 4.54 -18.79
C VAL A 332 -3.80 3.80 -18.71
N LEU A 333 -3.62 2.93 -17.71
CA LEU A 333 -2.42 2.11 -17.60
C LEU A 333 -2.46 0.92 -18.59
N PRO A 334 -1.33 0.56 -19.22
CA PRO A 334 -1.23 -0.57 -20.15
C PRO A 334 -1.20 -1.93 -19.42
N PHE A 335 -2.30 -2.25 -18.73
CA PHE A 335 -2.67 -3.63 -18.43
C PHE A 335 -3.45 -4.20 -19.63
N ASP A 336 -3.38 -5.51 -19.83
CA ASP A 336 -3.98 -6.21 -20.97
C ASP A 336 -4.92 -7.35 -20.51
N GLY A 337 -6.12 -7.38 -21.10
CA GLY A 337 -7.16 -8.36 -20.80
C GLY A 337 -7.59 -8.43 -19.34
N LEU A 338 -7.70 -7.29 -18.64
CA LEU A 338 -8.36 -7.23 -17.33
C LEU A 338 -9.85 -7.61 -17.44
N SER A 339 -10.45 -8.04 -16.34
CA SER A 339 -11.90 -8.21 -16.20
C SER A 339 -12.31 -7.97 -14.73
N GLU A 340 -13.19 -6.99 -14.52
CA GLU A 340 -13.65 -6.53 -13.21
C GLU A 340 -12.51 -6.26 -12.21
N PRO A 341 -11.52 -5.40 -12.52
CA PRO A 341 -10.39 -5.14 -11.63
C PRO A 341 -10.85 -4.61 -10.26
N GLY A 342 -10.32 -5.20 -9.19
CA GLY A 342 -10.75 -4.97 -7.81
C GLY A 342 -9.84 -4.00 -7.07
N GLY A 343 -8.78 -4.54 -6.45
CA GLY A 343 -7.82 -3.79 -5.65
C GLY A 343 -6.70 -3.23 -6.52
N VAL A 344 -6.19 -2.05 -6.18
CA VAL A 344 -5.03 -1.44 -6.83
C VAL A 344 -4.09 -0.83 -5.79
N THR A 345 -2.78 -1.03 -5.97
CA THR A 345 -1.72 -0.43 -5.14
C THR A 345 -0.53 -0.01 -5.99
N VAL A 346 0.37 0.77 -5.40
CA VAL A 346 1.67 1.12 -5.98
C VAL A 346 2.76 0.84 -4.94
N ASP A 347 3.91 0.30 -5.34
CA ASP A 347 5.09 0.19 -4.47
C ASP A 347 5.95 1.46 -4.49
N GLY A 348 6.94 1.55 -3.59
CA GLY A 348 7.84 2.70 -3.50
C GLY A 348 8.76 2.90 -4.71
N GLN A 349 8.81 1.91 -5.62
CA GLN A 349 9.49 1.98 -6.90
C GLN A 349 8.56 2.49 -8.02
N GLY A 350 7.27 2.71 -7.74
CA GLY A 350 6.28 3.19 -8.71
C GLY A 350 5.64 2.11 -9.57
N ALA A 351 5.88 0.83 -9.30
CA ALA A 351 5.20 -0.26 -9.99
C ALA A 351 3.78 -0.44 -9.44
N VAL A 352 2.81 -0.62 -10.33
CA VAL A 352 1.39 -0.73 -10.01
C VAL A 352 1.01 -2.21 -9.94
N TYR A 353 0.21 -2.60 -8.96
CA TYR A 353 -0.32 -3.96 -8.85
C TYR A 353 -1.85 -3.87 -8.81
N VAL A 354 -2.51 -4.81 -9.48
CA VAL A 354 -3.97 -4.88 -9.57
C VAL A 354 -4.43 -6.31 -9.35
N THR A 355 -5.55 -6.50 -8.64
CA THR A 355 -6.28 -7.76 -8.68
C THR A 355 -7.27 -7.74 -9.83
N ASP A 356 -7.20 -8.76 -10.66
CA ASP A 356 -7.97 -8.91 -11.88
C ASP A 356 -9.02 -9.99 -11.59
N SER A 357 -10.13 -9.52 -11.00
CA SER A 357 -10.95 -10.31 -10.07
C SER A 357 -11.66 -11.45 -10.78
N ALA A 358 -12.37 -11.17 -11.87
CA ALA A 358 -13.07 -12.19 -12.66
C ALA A 358 -12.10 -13.16 -13.37
N ASN A 359 -10.86 -12.75 -13.60
CA ASN A 359 -9.79 -13.59 -14.15
C ASN A 359 -9.03 -14.41 -13.07
N ASN A 360 -9.42 -14.34 -11.79
CA ASN A 360 -8.80 -15.06 -10.66
C ASN A 360 -7.25 -14.93 -10.64
N ARG A 361 -6.74 -13.73 -10.92
CA ARG A 361 -5.28 -13.46 -10.97
C ARG A 361 -4.93 -12.10 -10.36
N ALA A 362 -3.66 -11.94 -10.01
CA ALA A 362 -3.09 -10.65 -9.67
C ALA A 362 -1.93 -10.33 -10.62
N LEU A 363 -1.84 -9.06 -11.02
CA LEU A 363 -0.90 -8.57 -12.03
C LEU A 363 -0.04 -7.44 -11.47
N LYS A 364 1.19 -7.34 -11.94
CA LYS A 364 2.11 -6.21 -11.71
C LYS A 364 2.45 -5.54 -13.03
N LEU A 365 2.35 -4.22 -13.10
CA LEU A 365 2.92 -3.39 -14.15
C LEU A 365 4.15 -2.65 -13.59
N PRO A 366 5.38 -3.03 -13.98
CA PRO A 366 6.58 -2.31 -13.56
C PRO A 366 6.56 -0.84 -14.02
N VAL A 367 7.22 0.05 -13.27
CA VAL A 367 7.29 1.48 -13.61
C VAL A 367 7.87 1.68 -15.01
N GLY A 368 7.18 2.47 -15.85
CA GLY A 368 7.56 2.71 -17.24
C GLY A 368 7.38 1.53 -18.21
N SER A 369 6.87 0.38 -17.76
CA SER A 369 6.62 -0.79 -18.60
C SER A 369 5.28 -0.68 -19.35
N THR A 370 5.23 -1.23 -20.56
CA THR A 370 4.00 -1.61 -21.27
C THR A 370 3.67 -3.10 -21.13
N THR A 371 4.57 -3.88 -20.52
CA THR A 371 4.41 -5.32 -20.30
C THR A 371 4.06 -5.59 -18.84
N GLN A 372 2.91 -6.22 -18.63
CA GLN A 372 2.46 -6.71 -17.32
C GLN A 372 3.06 -8.09 -16.99
N VAL A 373 3.17 -8.38 -15.69
CA VAL A 373 3.67 -9.64 -15.12
C VAL A 373 2.57 -10.28 -14.28
N LYS A 374 2.14 -11.51 -14.59
CA LYS A 374 1.25 -12.27 -13.71
C LYS A 374 2.03 -12.72 -12.46
N LEU A 375 1.48 -12.43 -11.28
CA LEU A 375 2.06 -12.82 -10.00
C LEU A 375 1.76 -14.32 -9.74
N PRO A 376 2.70 -15.08 -9.14
CA PRO A 376 2.65 -16.55 -9.09
C PRO A 376 1.74 -17.11 -7.98
N PHE A 377 0.58 -16.48 -7.79
CA PHE A 377 -0.46 -16.93 -6.87
C PHE A 377 -1.29 -18.07 -7.46
N VAL A 378 -1.66 -19.01 -6.59
CA VAL A 378 -2.53 -20.14 -6.88
C VAL A 378 -3.70 -20.17 -5.89
N GLY A 379 -4.86 -20.69 -6.33
CA GLY A 379 -6.06 -20.75 -5.48
C GLY A 379 -6.68 -19.38 -5.16
N LEU A 380 -6.48 -18.38 -6.02
CA LEU A 380 -7.26 -17.15 -5.95
C LEU A 380 -8.68 -17.40 -6.49
N ASP A 381 -9.66 -16.83 -5.80
CA ASP A 381 -11.08 -16.86 -6.15
C ASP A 381 -11.64 -15.46 -5.89
N TYR A 382 -12.06 -14.77 -6.95
CA TYR A 382 -12.51 -13.37 -7.02
C TYR A 382 -11.76 -12.39 -6.08
N PRO A 383 -10.44 -12.21 -6.24
CA PRO A 383 -9.64 -11.36 -5.34
C PRO A 383 -10.01 -9.88 -5.46
N TRP A 384 -10.67 -9.29 -4.46
CA TRP A 384 -11.17 -7.90 -4.53
C TRP A 384 -10.25 -6.85 -3.89
N GLY A 385 -9.44 -7.22 -2.89
CA GLY A 385 -8.63 -6.29 -2.09
C GLY A 385 -7.13 -6.49 -2.24
N TRP A 386 -6.36 -5.39 -2.28
CA TRP A 386 -4.89 -5.46 -2.35
C TRP A 386 -4.22 -4.14 -1.92
N ARG A 387 -3.21 -4.22 -1.03
CA ARG A 387 -2.24 -3.14 -0.80
C ARG A 387 -0.86 -3.66 -0.43
N SER A 388 0.18 -3.03 -0.97
CA SER A 388 1.60 -3.32 -0.69
C SER A 388 2.24 -2.19 0.09
N THR A 389 2.98 -2.50 1.15
CA THR A 389 3.86 -1.54 1.84
C THR A 389 5.25 -1.56 1.22
N THR A 390 5.96 -0.44 1.38
CA THR A 390 7.33 -0.30 0.86
C THR A 390 8.31 -0.80 1.92
N SER A 391 9.39 -1.45 1.49
CA SER A 391 10.38 -2.18 2.31
C SER A 391 9.82 -3.37 3.11
N ALA A 392 10.25 -4.58 2.74
CA ALA A 392 10.05 -5.78 3.54
C ALA A 392 11.11 -5.89 4.67
N PRO A 393 10.78 -6.42 5.86
CA PRO A 393 11.74 -6.61 6.95
C PRO A 393 12.71 -7.76 6.64
N SER A 394 14.00 -7.43 6.47
CA SER A 394 15.05 -8.36 6.07
C SER A 394 15.72 -9.10 7.26
N THR A 395 14.99 -10.01 7.91
CA THR A 395 15.55 -10.87 8.96
C THR A 395 15.20 -12.36 8.79
N SER A 396 16.13 -13.15 8.25
CA SER A 396 16.14 -14.61 8.45
C SER A 396 16.72 -14.94 9.84
N PRO A 397 16.15 -15.90 10.59
CA PRO A 397 16.67 -16.27 11.91
C PRO A 397 17.99 -17.04 11.79
N ALA A 398 19.10 -16.39 12.16
CA ALA A 398 20.42 -17.00 12.18
C ALA A 398 20.50 -18.10 13.25
N GLN A 399 20.85 -19.32 12.83
CA GLN A 399 20.87 -20.51 13.67
C GLN A 399 22.11 -20.55 14.59
N GLN A 400 22.03 -19.92 15.76
CA GLN A 400 23.15 -19.89 16.71
C GLN A 400 23.12 -21.08 17.68
N ARG A 401 24.11 -21.97 17.57
CA ARG A 401 24.35 -23.10 18.50
C ARG A 401 25.44 -22.75 19.52
N GLY A 402 25.19 -23.08 20.78
CA GLY A 402 26.23 -23.39 21.79
C GLY A 402 26.94 -22.19 22.44
N GLY A 403 27.22 -22.33 23.74
CA GLY A 403 27.95 -21.33 24.53
C GLY A 403 27.48 -21.27 25.99
N ASP A 404 27.92 -22.20 26.82
CA ASP A 404 27.59 -22.24 28.24
C ASP A 404 28.28 -21.12 29.05
N ALA A 405 27.56 -20.49 29.99
CA ALA A 405 28.18 -19.77 31.10
C ALA A 405 27.24 -19.64 32.33
N ALA A 406 27.62 -20.31 33.42
CA ALA A 406 27.37 -20.00 34.84
C ALA A 406 26.03 -19.35 35.28
N ALA A 407 25.29 -20.09 36.12
CA ALA A 407 24.29 -19.52 37.02
C ALA A 407 24.93 -18.71 38.17
N ASN A 408 24.15 -17.83 38.81
CA ASN A 408 24.42 -17.44 40.20
C ASN A 408 23.15 -17.00 40.95
N VAL A 409 23.05 -17.36 42.24
CA VAL A 409 21.85 -17.14 43.08
C VAL A 409 22.26 -16.64 44.47
N ALA A 410 21.98 -15.36 44.77
CA ALA A 410 21.84 -14.78 46.11
C ALA A 410 21.24 -13.36 45.96
N LEU A 411 20.10 -12.96 46.55
CA LEU A 411 19.65 -12.90 47.94
C LEU A 411 20.04 -11.62 48.71
N ARG A 412 19.01 -10.81 49.04
CA ARG A 412 18.92 -9.81 50.13
C ARG A 412 19.73 -8.52 49.92
N THR A 413 19.15 -7.33 50.14
CA THR A 413 18.64 -6.92 51.46
C THR A 413 17.45 -5.95 51.41
N ARG A 414 16.63 -5.98 52.48
CA ARG A 414 15.65 -4.92 52.80
C ARG A 414 16.32 -3.82 53.63
N ARG A 415 15.88 -2.57 53.47
CA ARG A 415 15.70 -1.63 54.61
C ARG A 415 14.39 -0.85 54.47
N GLN A 416 13.75 -0.60 55.61
CA GLN A 416 12.57 0.26 55.77
C GLN A 416 12.91 1.41 56.71
N HIS A 417 12.42 2.62 56.42
CA HIS A 417 12.09 3.65 57.42
C HIS A 417 10.81 4.34 56.90
N ARG A 418 9.62 4.12 57.48
CA ARG A 418 9.05 4.65 58.75
C ARG A 418 8.63 6.13 58.71
N LYS A 419 7.32 6.38 58.76
CA LYS A 419 6.63 7.65 59.14
C LYS A 419 6.59 7.83 60.68
N PRO A 420 6.44 9.07 61.22
CA PRO A 420 5.12 9.68 61.59
C PRO A 420 4.59 10.74 60.57
N GLY A 421 3.56 11.59 60.78
CA GLY A 421 2.62 11.83 61.91
C GLY A 421 2.78 13.22 62.58
N ILE A 422 1.75 13.91 63.11
CA ILE A 422 0.27 13.65 63.15
C ILE A 422 -0.51 14.92 63.62
N ARG A 423 -1.84 15.03 63.35
CA ARG A 423 -2.83 16.03 63.90
C ARG A 423 -2.66 17.53 63.49
N GLU A 424 -3.64 18.45 63.54
CA GLU A 424 -5.10 18.44 63.87
C GLU A 424 -5.89 19.64 63.24
N GLN A 425 -7.22 19.46 63.01
CA GLN A 425 -8.38 20.41 63.15
C GLN A 425 -8.37 21.87 62.58
N PHE A 426 -9.49 22.60 62.35
CA PHE A 426 -10.95 22.44 62.60
C PHE A 426 -11.79 23.32 61.61
N ASP A 427 -13.06 22.95 61.33
CA ASP A 427 -14.30 23.71 60.95
C ASP A 427 -14.27 24.98 60.02
N GLN A 428 -15.28 25.32 59.20
CA GLN A 428 -16.74 25.33 59.46
C GLN A 428 -17.67 25.00 58.25
N LEU A 429 -18.94 24.74 58.55
CA LEU A 429 -20.15 24.63 57.68
C LEU A 429 -21.17 25.74 58.12
N PRO A 430 -22.51 25.79 57.82
CA PRO A 430 -23.43 24.88 57.10
C PRO A 430 -24.58 25.59 56.27
N ILE A 431 -25.71 24.88 56.02
CA ILE A 431 -27.10 25.38 55.74
C ILE A 431 -27.41 25.91 54.30
N ARG A 432 -28.53 25.60 53.60
CA ARG A 432 -29.67 24.65 53.80
C ARG A 432 -30.47 24.31 52.50
N ILE A 433 -30.95 23.06 52.42
CA ILE A 433 -32.33 22.56 52.14
C ILE A 433 -33.29 23.36 51.24
N ALA A 434 -33.88 22.69 50.22
CA ALA A 434 -35.32 22.69 49.92
C ALA A 434 -35.77 21.54 48.97
N ASP A 435 -36.55 20.57 49.47
CA ASP A 435 -37.41 19.69 48.66
C ASP A 435 -38.79 20.34 48.43
N HIS A 436 -39.48 20.05 47.32
CA HIS A 436 -40.94 19.83 47.34
C HIS A 436 -41.46 19.00 46.14
N ARG A 437 -42.73 18.56 46.21
CA ARG A 437 -43.15 17.25 45.69
C ARG A 437 -44.61 17.25 45.15
N ARG A 438 -44.81 16.60 43.99
CA ARG A 438 -46.08 15.99 43.49
C ARG A 438 -47.22 16.92 43.02
N LEU A 439 -47.88 16.52 41.91
CA LEU A 439 -49.32 16.17 41.74
C LEU A 439 -49.57 15.90 40.23
N LEU A 440 -50.01 14.70 39.84
CA LEU A 440 -51.35 14.35 39.26
C LEU A 440 -51.77 15.15 37.99
N GLY A 441 -52.26 14.50 36.91
CA GLY A 441 -52.47 13.07 36.68
C GLY A 441 -53.12 12.70 35.32
N HIS A 442 -53.49 11.42 35.19
CA HIS A 442 -54.27 10.71 34.15
C HIS A 442 -54.80 11.44 32.89
N GLY A 443 -54.63 10.79 31.72
CA GLY A 443 -55.43 11.03 30.50
C GLY A 443 -55.13 10.00 29.40
N LEU A 444 -56.08 9.09 29.12
CA LEU A 444 -56.09 8.19 27.95
C LEU A 444 -57.06 8.74 26.90
N GLY A 445 -56.79 8.53 25.61
CA GLY A 445 -57.75 8.85 24.53
C GLY A 445 -57.19 8.71 23.12
N ASP A 446 -57.78 7.80 22.32
CA ASP A 446 -57.52 7.65 20.89
C ASP A 446 -58.29 8.68 20.03
N HIS A 447 -57.82 8.85 18.78
CA HIS A 447 -58.57 9.00 17.51
C HIS A 447 -57.74 9.85 16.51
N ARG A 448 -57.22 9.29 15.41
CA ARG A 448 -57.87 8.91 14.12
C ARG A 448 -58.27 10.08 13.19
N SER A 449 -57.45 10.23 12.13
CA SER A 449 -57.87 10.39 10.72
C SER A 449 -58.33 11.76 10.18
N ALA A 450 -58.26 11.87 8.84
CA ALA A 450 -58.52 13.02 7.94
C ALA A 450 -57.50 14.18 8.07
N GLU A 451 -56.78 14.68 7.06
CA GLU A 451 -56.98 14.91 5.60
C GLU A 451 -57.49 16.32 5.21
N ALA A 452 -56.99 16.77 4.03
CA ALA A 452 -57.54 17.77 3.10
C ALA A 452 -57.20 19.28 3.27
N VAL A 453 -56.58 19.85 2.21
CA VAL A 453 -57.04 21.04 1.42
C VAL A 453 -56.94 22.45 2.11
N ASP A 454 -56.44 23.55 1.50
CA ASP A 454 -55.89 23.80 0.16
C ASP A 454 -54.89 25.00 0.08
N ARG A 455 -54.26 25.18 -1.09
CA ARG A 455 -53.86 26.42 -1.82
C ARG A 455 -53.50 27.77 -1.12
N LEU A 456 -52.33 28.26 -1.55
CA LEU A 456 -52.03 29.57 -2.18
C LEU A 456 -52.32 30.92 -1.49
N GLN A 457 -51.23 31.66 -1.20
CA GLN A 457 -50.93 33.09 -1.48
C GLN A 457 -49.51 33.34 -0.91
N TYR A 458 -48.43 33.67 -1.62
CA TYR A 458 -48.09 34.53 -2.78
C TYR A 458 -48.17 36.05 -2.55
N ARG A 459 -46.99 36.70 -2.63
CA ARG A 459 -46.66 38.13 -2.41
C ARG A 459 -46.88 38.61 -0.96
N ALA A 460 -45.82 39.08 -0.29
CA ALA A 460 -45.22 40.44 -0.36
C ALA A 460 -46.02 41.43 0.52
N GLU A 461 -45.45 42.49 1.10
CA GLU A 461 -44.40 43.39 0.57
C GLU A 461 -43.76 44.22 1.72
N ILE A 462 -42.77 45.07 1.41
CA ILE A 462 -42.26 46.19 2.25
C ILE A 462 -41.46 45.77 3.52
N GLY A 463 -40.35 46.41 3.90
CA GLY A 463 -39.60 47.50 3.25
C GLY A 463 -39.29 48.67 4.21
N HIS A 464 -38.02 49.09 4.25
CA HIS A 464 -37.46 50.09 5.18
C HIS A 464 -37.41 49.62 6.67
N ARG A 465 -36.44 50.08 7.47
CA ARG A 465 -35.42 51.11 7.22
C ARG A 465 -34.05 50.73 7.80
#